data_AF-A0A7V9ANB6-F1
#
_entry.id   AF-A0A7V9ANB6-F1
#
_cell.length_a   1.000
_cell.length_b   1.000
_cell.length_c   1.000
_cell.angle_alpha   90.00
_cell.angle_beta   90.00
_cell.angle_gamma   90.00
#
_symmetry.space_group_name_H-M   'P 1'
#
loop_
_entity.id
_entity.type
_entity.pdbx_description
1 polymer ?
#
loop_
_entity_poly.entity_id
_entity_poly.type
_entity_poly.pdbx_seq_one_letter_code
_entity_poly.pdbx_strand_id
1 'polypeptide(L)'
;MKRFQEKATVILCSKHFLPLQMHDTYVFTFADTTKATHTYKYRGRQEALTFLDCGFGDKYIYSTPEDLLKWGQALYTNLLFSEQRLQEVFLPTAMKNQE
;
A
#
# COMPACT_ATOMS: atom_id res chain seq x y z
N MET A 1 3.10 -9.07 16.64
CA MET A 1 2.94 -8.85 15.19
C MET A 1 1.48 -8.67 14.77
N LYS A 2 0.59 -9.65 14.98
CA LYS A 2 -0.82 -9.59 14.53
C LYS A 2 -1.58 -8.32 14.97
N ARG A 3 -1.49 -7.96 16.26
CA ARG A 3 -2.11 -6.74 16.83
C ARG A 3 -1.59 -5.42 16.21
N PHE A 4 -0.35 -5.41 15.71
CA PHE A 4 0.20 -4.24 15.04
C PHE A 4 -0.39 -4.10 13.63
N GLN A 5 -0.41 -5.19 12.86
CA GLN A 5 -0.98 -5.23 11.51
C GLN A 5 -2.47 -4.88 11.51
N GLU A 6 -3.24 -5.37 12.49
CA GLU A 6 -4.66 -5.00 12.67
C GLU A 6 -4.82 -3.49 12.87
N LYS A 7 -4.05 -2.90 13.79
CA LYS A 7 -4.09 -1.45 14.01
C LYS A 7 -3.70 -0.65 12.77
N ALA A 8 -2.64 -1.08 12.09
CA ALA A 8 -2.13 -0.40 10.92
C ALA A 8 -3.11 -0.49 9.73
N THR A 9 -3.78 -1.63 9.57
CA THR A 9 -4.86 -1.83 8.59
C THR A 9 -6.03 -0.88 8.86
N VAL A 10 -6.47 -0.79 10.13
CA VAL A 10 -7.54 0.15 10.52
C VAL A 10 -7.15 1.60 10.23
N ILE A 11 -5.90 1.98 10.49
CA ILE A 11 -5.40 3.33 10.20
C ILE A 11 -5.37 3.59 8.68
N LEU A 12 -4.84 2.67 7.87
CA LEU A 12 -4.82 2.81 6.42
C LEU A 12 -6.23 2.97 5.84
N CYS A 13 -7.14 2.08 6.20
CA CYS A 13 -8.52 2.15 5.69
C CYS A 13 -9.22 3.46 6.11
N SER A 14 -9.19 3.79 7.41
CA SER A 14 -9.96 4.93 7.93
C SER A 14 -9.38 6.30 7.61
N LYS A 15 -8.04 6.43 7.55
CA LYS A 15 -7.36 7.72 7.36
C LYS A 15 -6.97 8.01 5.92
N HIS A 16 -6.85 6.98 5.08
CA HIS A 16 -6.31 7.13 3.73
C HIS A 16 -7.27 6.61 2.66
N PHE A 17 -7.71 5.36 2.74
CA PHE A 17 -8.52 4.78 1.65
C PHE A 17 -9.95 5.35 1.62
N LEU A 18 -10.64 5.39 2.77
CA LEU A 18 -12.02 5.90 2.84
C LEU A 18 -12.15 7.38 2.44
N PRO A 19 -11.29 8.32 2.90
CA PRO A 19 -11.38 9.73 2.48
C PRO A 19 -11.20 9.93 0.97
N LEU A 20 -10.48 9.03 0.30
CA LEU A 20 -10.25 9.06 -1.14
C LEU A 20 -11.25 8.22 -1.92
N GLN A 21 -12.24 7.60 -1.26
CA GLN A 21 -13.21 6.69 -1.88
C GLN A 21 -12.52 5.54 -2.62
N MET A 22 -11.43 5.02 -2.05
CA MET A 22 -10.69 3.85 -2.56
C MET A 22 -11.33 2.56 -2.03
N HIS A 23 -12.46 2.18 -2.61
CA HIS A 23 -13.31 1.07 -2.13
C HIS A 23 -12.78 -0.32 -2.50
N ASP A 24 -11.89 -0.40 -3.48
CA ASP A 24 -11.27 -1.63 -3.96
C ASP A 24 -9.80 -1.76 -3.53
N THR A 25 -9.37 -0.94 -2.57
CA THR A 25 -8.06 -1.01 -1.93
C THR A 25 -8.12 -1.64 -0.54
N TYR A 26 -7.24 -2.61 -0.25
CA TYR A 26 -7.19 -3.29 1.04
C TYR A 26 -5.79 -3.84 1.38
N VAL A 27 -5.56 -4.09 2.67
CA VAL A 27 -4.39 -4.83 3.15
C VAL A 27 -4.68 -6.32 3.04
N PHE A 28 -3.89 -7.05 2.26
CA PHE A 28 -4.11 -8.48 2.04
C PHE A 28 -3.87 -9.31 3.29
N THR A 29 -4.73 -10.31 3.46
CA THR A 29 -4.57 -11.41 4.40
C THR A 29 -4.84 -12.73 3.67
N PHE A 30 -4.41 -13.86 4.25
CA PHE A 30 -4.72 -15.17 3.66
C PHE A 30 -6.22 -15.45 3.51
N ALA A 31 -7.08 -14.76 4.27
CA ALA A 31 -8.53 -14.85 4.11
C ALA A 31 -9.03 -14.28 2.76
N ASP A 32 -8.24 -13.39 2.13
CA ASP A 32 -8.60 -12.72 0.88
C ASP A 32 -8.14 -13.48 -0.38
N THR A 33 -7.54 -14.67 -0.21
CA THR A 33 -6.91 -15.44 -1.31
C THR A 33 -7.85 -15.68 -2.49
N THR A 34 -9.15 -15.84 -2.24
CA THR A 34 -10.16 -16.09 -3.29
C THR A 34 -10.59 -14.83 -4.04
N LYS A 35 -10.36 -13.64 -3.45
CA LYS A 35 -10.63 -12.33 -4.06
C LYS A 35 -9.39 -11.76 -4.74
N ALA A 36 -8.20 -12.04 -4.21
CA ALA A 36 -6.94 -11.48 -4.65
C ALA A 36 -6.53 -12.01 -6.03
N THR A 37 -6.01 -11.11 -6.89
CA THR A 37 -5.40 -11.49 -8.16
C THR A 37 -4.21 -12.43 -7.92
N HIS A 38 -4.16 -13.53 -8.67
CA HIS A 38 -3.09 -14.52 -8.56
C HIS A 38 -1.82 -14.07 -9.30
N THR A 39 -0.67 -14.38 -8.72
CA THR A 39 0.64 -14.21 -9.36
C THR A 39 1.01 -15.49 -10.11
N TYR A 40 1.63 -15.33 -11.27
CA TYR A 40 2.08 -16.45 -12.10
C TYR A 40 3.57 -16.32 -12.44
N LYS A 41 4.26 -17.48 -12.45
CA LYS A 41 5.61 -17.61 -12.98
C LYS A 41 5.61 -17.41 -14.49
N TYR A 42 6.78 -17.16 -15.07
CA TYR A 42 6.96 -16.97 -16.51
C TYR A 42 6.40 -18.11 -17.40
N ARG A 43 6.23 -19.33 -16.86
CA ARG A 43 5.61 -20.48 -17.55
C ARG A 43 4.11 -20.63 -17.28
N GLY A 44 3.43 -19.62 -16.75
CA GLY A 44 2.00 -19.67 -16.45
C GLY A 44 1.62 -20.54 -15.23
N ARG A 45 2.59 -21.01 -14.44
CA ARG A 45 2.31 -21.70 -13.17
C ARG A 45 1.99 -20.67 -12.10
N GLN A 46 0.85 -20.82 -11.41
CA GLN A 46 0.51 -19.98 -10.27
C GLN A 46 1.58 -20.09 -9.17
N GLU A 47 1.99 -18.94 -8.64
CA GLU A 47 2.88 -18.87 -7.49
C GLU A 47 2.12 -19.27 -6.23
N ALA A 48 2.74 -20.12 -5.41
CA ALA A 48 2.14 -20.51 -4.13
C ALA A 48 2.32 -19.39 -3.12
N LEU A 49 1.29 -19.15 -2.30
CA LEU A 49 1.41 -18.26 -1.15
C LEU A 49 2.34 -18.87 -0.10
N THR A 50 3.17 -18.03 0.49
CA THR A 50 4.17 -18.35 1.51
C THR A 50 3.96 -17.50 2.76
N PHE A 51 4.69 -17.77 3.83
CA PHE A 51 4.64 -16.93 5.04
C PHE A 51 5.11 -15.48 4.80
N LEU A 52 5.82 -15.21 3.70
CA LEU A 52 6.20 -13.85 3.32
C LEU A 52 4.99 -13.06 2.79
N ASP A 53 3.92 -13.77 2.38
CA ASP A 53 2.72 -13.19 1.77
C ASP A 53 1.73 -12.54 2.73
N CYS A 54 2.13 -12.35 3.98
CA CYS A 54 1.35 -11.62 4.97
C CYS A 54 2.18 -10.58 5.73
N GLY A 55 3.34 -10.17 5.17
CA GLY A 55 4.13 -9.06 5.69
C GLY A 55 3.34 -7.74 5.65
N PHE A 56 3.68 -6.80 6.52
CA PHE A 56 3.08 -5.47 6.52
C PHE A 56 4.16 -4.40 6.43
N GLY A 57 3.94 -3.40 5.57
CA GLY A 57 4.75 -2.19 5.46
C GLY A 57 5.46 -2.03 4.11
N ASP A 58 6.16 -3.06 3.66
CA ASP A 58 6.89 -3.04 2.37
C ASP A 58 6.01 -3.45 1.18
N LYS A 59 4.98 -4.29 1.41
CA LYS A 59 4.10 -4.86 0.38
C LYS A 59 2.68 -5.14 0.92
N TYR A 60 1.87 -5.81 0.10
CA TYR A 60 0.55 -6.38 0.43
C TYR A 60 -0.61 -5.39 0.57
N ILE A 61 -0.50 -4.22 -0.06
CA ILE A 61 -1.68 -3.42 -0.43
C ILE A 61 -2.15 -3.87 -1.81
N TYR A 62 -3.38 -4.35 -1.89
CA TYR A 62 -4.05 -4.70 -3.14
C TYR A 62 -4.99 -3.56 -3.51
N SER A 63 -5.06 -3.22 -4.79
CA SER A 63 -5.83 -2.08 -5.29
C SER A 63 -6.22 -2.28 -6.76
N THR A 64 -7.11 -1.41 -7.25
CA THR A 64 -7.42 -1.26 -8.68
C THR A 64 -6.68 -0.05 -9.28
N PRO A 65 -6.49 0.00 -10.62
CA PRO A 65 -5.95 1.18 -11.29
C PRO A 65 -6.74 2.48 -10.98
N GLU A 66 -8.05 2.38 -10.89
CA GLU A 66 -8.95 3.50 -10.58
C GLU A 66 -8.67 4.09 -9.19
N ASP A 67 -8.49 3.23 -8.19
CA ASP A 67 -8.17 3.68 -6.83
C ASP A 67 -6.74 4.21 -6.72
N LEU A 68 -5.79 3.62 -7.45
CA LEU A 68 -4.43 4.15 -7.54
C LEU A 68 -4.37 5.52 -8.23
N LEU A 69 -5.26 5.78 -9.20
CA LEU A 69 -5.39 7.11 -9.81
C LEU A 69 -5.88 8.15 -8.78
N LYS A 70 -6.88 7.81 -7.96
CA LYS A 70 -7.36 8.69 -6.87
C LYS A 70 -6.24 8.99 -5.87
N TRP A 71 -5.47 7.98 -5.49
CA TRP A 71 -4.28 8.13 -4.65
C TRP A 71 -3.27 9.08 -5.29
N GLY A 72 -2.91 8.84 -6.55
CA GLY A 72 -1.97 9.67 -7.29
C GLY A 72 -2.43 11.13 -7.38
N GLN A 73 -3.70 11.38 -7.70
CA GLN A 73 -4.27 12.73 -7.73
C GLN A 73 -4.22 13.41 -6.35
N ALA A 74 -4.51 12.67 -5.28
CA ALA A 74 -4.48 13.19 -3.93
C ALA A 74 -3.09 13.65 -3.48
N LEU A 75 -2.01 13.08 -4.02
CA LEU A 75 -0.63 13.51 -3.74
C LEU A 75 -0.29 14.91 -4.31
N TYR A 76 -1.09 15.43 -5.23
CA TYR A 76 -0.97 16.81 -5.74
C TYR A 76 -1.88 17.79 -4.98
N THR A 77 -2.46 17.34 -3.86
CA THR A 77 -3.35 18.12 -3.01
C THR A 77 -2.86 18.08 -1.56
N ASN A 78 -3.44 18.92 -0.72
CA ASN A 78 -3.20 18.88 0.74
C ASN A 78 -4.22 18.00 1.49
N LEU A 79 -4.89 17.07 0.80
CA LEU A 79 -5.98 16.26 1.38
C LEU A 79 -5.47 15.19 2.36
N LEU A 80 -4.32 14.56 2.05
CA LEU A 80 -3.74 13.48 2.85
C LEU A 80 -2.53 13.93 3.66
N PHE A 81 -1.70 14.77 3.06
CA PHE A 81 -0.42 15.19 3.59
C PHE A 81 -0.29 16.70 3.43
N SER A 82 0.43 17.35 4.34
CA SER A 82 0.78 18.76 4.16
C SER A 82 1.76 18.91 2.99
N GLU A 83 1.71 20.06 2.34
CA GLU A 83 2.66 20.43 1.29
C GLU A 83 4.12 20.24 1.74
N GLN A 84 4.45 20.69 2.96
CA GLN A 84 5.78 20.49 3.56
C GLN A 84 6.18 19.01 3.58
N ARG A 85 5.27 18.11 4.01
CA ARG A 85 5.57 16.68 4.07
C ARG A 85 5.75 16.07 2.67
N LEU A 86 4.95 16.50 1.70
CA LEU A 86 5.09 16.03 0.32
C LEU A 86 6.43 16.49 -0.26
N GLN A 87 6.84 17.74 -0.01
CA GLN A 87 8.17 18.23 -0.37
C GLN A 87 9.27 17.38 0.26
N GLU A 88 9.21 17.10 1.57
CA GLU A 88 10.19 16.23 2.25
C GLU A 88 10.30 14.84 1.63
N VAL A 89 9.17 14.23 1.23
CA VAL A 89 9.14 12.88 0.64
C VAL A 89 9.66 12.85 -0.79
N PHE A 90 9.37 13.88 -1.60
CA PHE A 90 9.79 13.94 -3.01
C PHE A 90 11.15 14.58 -3.22
N LEU A 91 11.74 15.20 -2.20
CA LEU A 91 13.09 15.76 -2.29
C LEU A 91 14.12 14.65 -2.50
N PRO A 92 15.05 14.81 -3.47
CA PRO A 92 16.18 13.91 -3.61
C PRO A 92 16.96 13.85 -2.30
N THR A 93 17.09 12.67 -1.72
CA THR A 93 17.94 12.49 -0.55
C THR A 93 19.40 12.45 -1.01
N ALA A 94 20.20 13.44 -0.63
CA ALA A 94 21.65 13.38 -0.81
C ALA A 94 22.23 12.40 0.22
N MET A 95 23.13 11.50 -0.22
CA MET A 95 23.88 10.68 0.72
C MET A 95 24.74 11.61 1.57
N LYS A 96 24.59 11.54 2.90
CA LYS A 96 25.54 12.20 3.79
C LYS A 96 26.86 11.46 3.67
N ASN A 97 27.91 12.15 3.23
CA ASN A 97 29.27 11.61 3.34
C ASN A 97 29.53 11.34 4.81
N GLN A 98 29.95 10.11 5.11
CA GLN A 98 30.40 9.76 6.46
C GLN A 98 31.76 10.43 6.65
N GLU A 99 31.78 11.52 7.42
CA GLU A 99 33.02 12.07 8.01
C GLU A 99 33.50 11.19 9.15
#